data_AF-A0A7W0W4F2-F1
#
_entry.id   AF-A0A7W0W4F2-F1
#
_cell.length_a   1.000
_cell.length_b   1.000
_cell.length_c   1.000
_cell.angle_alpha   90.00
_cell.angle_beta   90.00
_cell.angle_gamma   90.00
#
_symmetry.space_group_name_H-M   'P 1'
#
loop_
_entity.id
_entity.type
_entity.pdbx_description
1 polymer ?
#
loop_
_entity_poly.entity_id
_entity_poly.type
_entity_poly.pdbx_seq_one_letter_code
_entity_poly.pdbx_strand_id
1 'polypeptide(L)'
;MLTYETIITILLGGAERTGLNIQFSQEQIDPHTMSRTFSMTCLPTGVPEPRPDVPYATMSFIWDAALTAISVMGSESMCDLYHDPDETCPHNDLGCAYNAEIDIDVMYEIPLSDTQRREISNVPTLARSLQIITSESTHDQQPLDIDIQMQFTSTYHAFIGRVAARQQWTIDEPLHEEEDLQEVMREICRETVRTLNALAGFETPHPLTLEDEAEPLIDVRTYLRPPTA
;
A
#
# COMPACT_ATOMS: atom_id res chain seq x y z
N MET A 1 8.38 15.35 -18.17
CA MET A 1 8.27 14.72 -16.84
C MET A 1 7.72 15.75 -15.88
N LEU A 2 6.78 15.35 -15.03
CA LEU A 2 6.15 16.22 -14.04
C LEU A 2 7.14 16.57 -12.91
N THR A 3 6.90 17.68 -12.22
CA THR A 3 7.69 18.05 -11.03
C THR A 3 7.10 17.44 -9.76
N TYR A 4 7.90 17.37 -8.70
CA TYR A 4 7.45 16.98 -7.37
C TYR A 4 6.19 17.75 -6.92
N GLU A 5 6.15 19.07 -7.13
CA GLU A 5 5.01 19.91 -6.77
C GLU A 5 3.74 19.53 -7.55
N THR A 6 3.88 19.19 -8.82
CA THR A 6 2.75 18.74 -9.65
C THR A 6 2.22 17.40 -9.15
N ILE A 7 3.09 16.45 -8.81
CA ILE A 7 2.70 15.15 -8.25
C ILE A 7 1.92 15.33 -6.94
N ILE A 8 2.41 16.17 -6.02
CA ILE A 8 1.69 16.46 -4.77
C ILE A 8 0.33 17.10 -5.04
N THR A 9 0.28 18.07 -5.95
CA THR A 9 -0.97 18.75 -6.30
C THR A 9 -1.99 17.75 -6.85
N ILE A 10 -1.56 16.84 -7.72
CA ILE A 10 -2.39 15.78 -8.27
C ILE A 10 -2.85 14.81 -7.19
N LEU A 11 -1.96 14.38 -6.31
CA LEU A 11 -2.28 13.45 -5.23
C LEU A 11 -3.31 14.05 -4.26
N LEU A 12 -3.08 15.29 -3.79
CA LEU A 12 -4.01 15.99 -2.91
C LEU A 12 -5.35 16.25 -3.60
N GLY A 13 -5.34 16.69 -4.86
CA GLY A 13 -6.56 16.86 -5.64
C GLY A 13 -7.29 15.53 -5.89
N GLY A 14 -6.57 14.42 -6.04
CA GLY A 14 -7.11 13.07 -6.11
C GLY A 14 -7.81 12.69 -4.80
N ALA A 15 -7.13 12.87 -3.68
CA ALA A 15 -7.65 12.60 -2.33
C ALA A 15 -8.91 13.41 -2.01
N GLU A 16 -8.94 14.71 -2.35
CA GLU A 16 -10.15 15.54 -2.17
C GLU A 16 -11.33 15.02 -3.00
N ARG A 17 -11.09 14.67 -4.28
CA ARG A 17 -12.15 14.18 -5.18
C ARG A 17 -12.70 12.82 -4.78
N THR A 18 -11.90 11.97 -4.13
CA THR A 18 -12.33 10.66 -3.63
C THR A 18 -12.94 10.73 -2.23
N GLY A 19 -12.87 11.88 -1.57
CA GLY A 19 -13.30 12.04 -0.18
C GLY A 19 -12.38 11.35 0.83
N LEU A 20 -11.10 11.16 0.48
CA LEU A 20 -10.10 10.65 1.40
C LEU A 20 -9.90 11.66 2.53
N ASN A 21 -10.11 11.22 3.76
CA ASN A 21 -10.09 12.08 4.93
C ASN A 21 -8.64 12.27 5.40
N ILE A 22 -8.01 13.35 4.95
CA ILE A 22 -6.62 13.68 5.28
C ILE A 22 -6.56 14.33 6.66
N GLN A 23 -5.84 13.72 7.60
CA GLN A 23 -5.59 14.30 8.91
C GLN A 23 -4.46 15.33 8.88
N PHE A 24 -3.33 14.93 8.30
CA PHE A 24 -2.18 15.80 8.08
C PHE A 24 -1.31 15.25 6.96
N SER A 25 -0.57 16.14 6.30
CA SER A 25 0.53 15.81 5.40
C SER A 25 1.83 16.40 5.94
N GLN A 26 2.93 15.78 5.58
CA GLN A 26 4.27 16.21 5.93
C GLN A 26 5.19 16.07 4.72
N GLU A 27 6.00 17.10 4.53
CA GLU A 27 7.06 17.13 3.54
C GLU A 27 8.39 17.32 4.24
N GLN A 28 9.39 16.53 3.85
CA GLN A 28 10.74 16.62 4.37
C GLN A 28 11.73 16.63 3.22
N ILE A 29 12.83 17.36 3.40
CA ILE A 29 13.98 17.31 2.52
C ILE A 29 15.19 16.89 3.34
N ASP A 30 15.90 15.88 2.86
CA ASP A 30 17.19 15.50 3.42
C ASP A 30 18.28 16.42 2.82
N PRO A 31 18.98 17.25 3.61
CA PRO A 31 19.97 18.18 3.10
C PRO A 31 21.26 17.50 2.59
N HIS A 32 21.48 16.22 2.89
CA HIS A 32 22.66 15.48 2.44
C HIS A 32 22.43 14.82 1.09
N THR A 33 21.27 14.21 0.90
CA THR A 33 20.91 13.51 -0.34
C THR A 33 20.11 14.38 -1.30
N MET A 34 19.51 15.48 -0.80
CA MET A 34 18.52 16.31 -1.49
C MET A 34 17.25 15.56 -1.90
N SER A 35 17.05 14.34 -1.39
CA SER A 35 15.81 13.60 -1.56
C SER A 35 14.68 14.27 -0.77
N ARG A 36 13.48 14.24 -1.34
CA ARG A 36 12.27 14.76 -0.71
C ARG A 36 11.36 13.60 -0.36
N THR A 37 10.80 13.61 0.84
CA THR A 37 9.85 12.61 1.28
C THR A 37 8.52 13.30 1.52
N PHE A 38 7.47 12.74 0.92
CA PHE A 38 6.10 13.11 1.22
C PHE A 38 5.46 12.00 2.04
N SER A 39 4.72 12.37 3.08
CA SER A 39 3.85 11.46 3.80
C SER A 39 2.50 12.11 4.12
N MET A 40 1.44 11.33 4.09
CA MET A 40 0.08 11.77 4.34
C MET A 40 -0.65 10.74 5.17
N THR A 41 -1.17 11.16 6.32
CA THR A 41 -1.97 10.30 7.18
C THR A 41 -3.45 10.51 6.91
N CYS A 42 -4.16 9.42 6.65
CA CYS A 42 -5.56 9.39 6.28
C CYS A 42 -6.37 8.58 7.28
N LEU A 43 -7.58 9.05 7.57
CA LEU A 43 -8.55 8.40 8.44
C LEU A 43 -9.70 7.81 7.63
N PRO A 44 -10.47 6.88 8.21
CA PRO A 44 -11.73 6.43 7.63
C PRO A 44 -12.72 7.57 7.45
N THR A 45 -13.66 7.39 6.53
CA THR A 45 -14.68 8.41 6.22
C THR A 45 -15.54 8.69 7.45
N GLY A 46 -15.73 9.98 7.77
CA GLY A 46 -16.57 10.41 8.89
C GLY A 46 -15.88 10.38 10.27
N VAL A 47 -14.61 9.98 10.35
CA VAL A 47 -13.82 10.06 11.59
C VAL A 47 -13.18 11.45 11.71
N PRO A 48 -13.54 12.28 12.70
CA PRO A 48 -13.07 13.67 12.74
C PRO A 48 -11.64 13.82 13.25
N GLU A 49 -11.17 12.90 14.10
CA GLU A 49 -9.86 12.96 14.75
C GLU A 49 -9.31 11.54 14.97
N PRO A 50 -7.98 11.34 15.01
CA PRO A 50 -7.36 10.04 15.25
C PRO A 50 -7.76 9.47 16.61
N ARG A 51 -8.05 8.17 16.66
CA ARG A 51 -8.34 7.45 17.90
C ARG A 51 -7.56 6.15 17.97
N PRO A 52 -7.20 5.66 19.18
CA PRO A 52 -6.41 4.43 19.32
C PRO A 52 -7.09 3.16 18.82
N ASP A 53 -8.42 3.18 18.68
CA ASP A 53 -9.28 2.07 18.27
C ASP A 53 -9.70 2.14 16.80
N VAL A 54 -9.29 3.19 16.07
CA VAL A 54 -9.65 3.39 14.67
C VAL A 54 -8.41 3.20 13.78
N PRO A 55 -8.50 2.39 12.71
CA PRO A 55 -7.39 2.24 11.79
C PRO A 55 -7.10 3.54 11.05
N TYR A 56 -5.85 3.70 10.63
CA TYR A 56 -5.43 4.82 9.79
C TYR A 56 -4.45 4.34 8.74
N ALA A 57 -4.32 5.10 7.66
CA ALA A 57 -3.35 4.82 6.61
C ALA A 57 -2.31 5.92 6.58
N THR A 58 -1.07 5.55 6.30
CA THR A 58 -0.01 6.48 5.93
C THR A 58 0.40 6.18 4.50
N MET A 59 0.12 7.12 3.61
CA MET A 59 0.61 7.10 2.23
C MET A 59 1.91 7.88 2.15
N SER A 60 2.93 7.34 1.50
CA SER A 60 4.22 8.00 1.37
C SER A 60 4.93 7.64 0.08
N PHE A 61 5.74 8.55 -0.41
CA PHE A 61 6.69 8.28 -1.50
C PHE A 61 7.97 9.09 -1.28
N ILE A 62 9.04 8.64 -1.92
CA ILE A 62 10.33 9.33 -1.93
C ILE A 62 10.59 9.84 -3.34
N TRP A 63 11.01 11.10 -3.42
CA TRP A 63 11.43 11.77 -4.64
C TRP A 63 12.94 11.99 -4.61
N ASP A 64 13.67 11.25 -5.44
CA ASP A 64 15.12 11.35 -5.53
C ASP A 64 15.54 12.72 -6.10
N ALA A 65 16.70 13.21 -5.68
CA ALA A 65 17.34 14.39 -6.26
C ALA A 65 17.53 14.26 -7.79
N ALA A 66 17.78 13.06 -8.31
CA ALA A 66 17.86 12.77 -9.73
C ALA A 66 16.54 13.10 -10.46
N LEU A 67 15.39 12.78 -9.87
CA LEU A 67 14.08 13.13 -10.44
C LEU A 67 13.86 14.65 -10.47
N THR A 68 14.39 15.37 -9.48
CA THR A 68 14.39 16.85 -9.52
C THR A 68 15.21 17.36 -10.70
N ALA A 69 16.42 16.84 -10.90
CA ALA A 69 17.28 17.22 -12.01
C ALA A 69 16.60 16.96 -13.37
N ILE A 70 16.01 15.78 -13.54
CA ILE A 70 15.30 15.39 -14.78
C ILE A 70 14.08 16.29 -15.01
N SER A 71 13.29 16.61 -13.98
CA SER A 71 12.07 17.42 -14.12
C SER A 71 12.36 18.88 -14.48
N VAL A 72 13.49 19.43 -14.04
CA VAL A 72 13.88 20.83 -14.28
C VAL A 72 14.66 20.99 -15.59
N MET A 73 15.66 20.14 -15.81
CA MET A 73 16.60 20.29 -16.94
C MET A 73 16.17 19.49 -18.18
N GLY A 74 15.21 18.58 -18.03
CA GLY A 74 14.84 17.61 -19.05
C GLY A 74 15.79 16.42 -19.05
N SER A 75 15.27 15.25 -19.44
CA SER A 75 16.02 14.00 -19.52
C SER A 75 17.23 14.08 -20.48
N GLU A 76 17.09 14.81 -21.58
CA GLU A 76 18.13 14.98 -22.61
C GLU A 76 19.37 15.69 -22.06
N SER A 77 19.17 16.71 -21.22
CA SER A 77 20.27 17.52 -20.66
C SER A 77 21.24 16.72 -19.77
N MET A 78 20.78 15.61 -19.19
CA MET A 78 21.62 14.73 -18.38
C MET A 78 22.51 13.85 -19.26
N CYS A 79 22.02 13.45 -20.44
CA CYS A 79 22.75 12.65 -21.40
C CYS A 79 23.88 13.45 -22.10
N ASP A 80 23.65 14.73 -22.36
CA ASP A 80 24.63 15.65 -22.96
C ASP A 80 25.92 15.80 -22.13
N LEU A 81 25.88 15.48 -20.82
CA LEU A 81 27.06 15.53 -19.94
C LEU A 81 28.01 14.33 -20.11
N TYR A 82 27.53 13.24 -20.70
CA TYR A 82 28.25 11.97 -20.77
C TYR A 82 28.55 11.50 -22.20
N HIS A 83 28.02 12.20 -23.21
CA HIS A 83 28.24 11.90 -24.62
C HIS A 83 28.86 13.08 -25.36
N ASP A 84 29.68 12.78 -26.38
CA ASP A 84 30.18 13.79 -27.31
C ASP A 84 28.98 14.27 -28.18
N PRO A 85 28.77 15.57 -28.42
CA PRO A 85 27.65 16.09 -29.22
C PRO A 85 27.47 15.47 -30.61
N ASP A 86 28.50 14.85 -31.17
CA ASP A 86 28.48 14.18 -32.47
C ASP A 86 28.09 12.69 -32.41
N GLU A 87 27.90 12.13 -31.20
CA GLU A 87 27.54 10.72 -31.00
C GLU A 87 26.02 10.55 -30.83
N THR A 88 25.41 9.66 -31.61
CA THR A 88 23.98 9.35 -31.48
C THR A 88 23.75 8.59 -30.18
N CYS A 89 23.15 9.26 -29.19
CA CYS A 89 22.82 8.63 -27.92
C CYS A 89 21.57 7.74 -28.10
N PRO A 90 21.63 6.42 -27.83
CA PRO A 90 20.46 5.54 -27.92
C PRO A 90 19.34 5.97 -26.96
N HIS A 91 19.67 6.73 -25.93
CA HIS A 91 18.69 7.33 -25.04
C HIS A 91 17.95 8.52 -25.68
N ASN A 92 18.45 9.19 -26.72
CA ASN A 92 17.65 10.18 -27.45
C ASN A 92 16.55 9.51 -28.29
N ASP A 93 16.82 8.31 -28.80
CA ASP A 93 15.87 7.53 -29.61
C ASP A 93 14.84 6.78 -28.74
N LEU A 94 15.23 6.37 -27.53
CA LEU A 94 14.37 5.70 -26.55
C LEU A 94 13.70 6.67 -25.56
N GLY A 95 14.05 7.97 -25.66
CA GLY A 95 13.81 8.96 -24.61
C GLY A 95 14.73 8.71 -23.41
N CYS A 96 15.55 9.70 -23.00
CA CYS A 96 16.50 9.60 -21.87
C CYS A 96 15.78 9.49 -20.51
N ALA A 97 14.65 8.81 -20.43
CA ALA A 97 14.17 8.30 -19.19
C ALA A 97 15.18 7.25 -18.72
N TYR A 98 16.09 7.67 -17.83
CA TYR A 98 16.13 6.98 -16.53
C TYR A 98 14.74 6.43 -16.28
N ASN A 99 14.56 5.12 -16.07
CA ASN A 99 13.28 4.53 -15.69
C ASN A 99 12.83 5.26 -14.43
N ALA A 100 12.15 6.38 -14.63
CA ALA A 100 11.84 7.35 -13.61
C ALA A 100 10.61 6.74 -12.98
N GLU A 101 10.85 6.07 -11.88
CA GLU A 101 9.82 5.40 -11.14
C GLU A 101 9.72 6.04 -9.77
N ILE A 102 8.48 6.14 -9.28
CA ILE A 102 8.22 6.41 -7.88
C ILE A 102 7.43 5.25 -7.31
N ASP A 103 7.79 4.85 -6.10
CA ASP A 103 7.01 3.91 -5.31
C ASP A 103 6.13 4.70 -4.34
N ILE A 104 4.82 4.53 -4.46
CA ILE A 104 3.85 4.98 -3.47
C ILE A 104 3.56 3.81 -2.54
N ASP A 105 3.93 3.97 -1.30
CA ASP A 105 3.64 3.03 -0.23
C ASP A 105 2.42 3.50 0.57
N VAL A 106 1.43 2.63 0.74
CA VAL A 106 0.32 2.83 1.68
C VAL A 106 0.41 1.78 2.77
N MET A 107 0.62 2.25 4.00
CA MET A 107 0.68 1.45 5.21
C MET A 107 -0.59 1.68 6.03
N TYR A 108 -1.36 0.64 6.28
CA TYR A 108 -2.53 0.66 7.15
C TYR A 108 -2.16 0.14 8.54
N GLU A 109 -2.45 0.91 9.57
CA GLU A 109 -2.27 0.51 10.96
C GLU A 109 -3.62 0.03 11.51
N ILE A 110 -3.66 -1.21 11.98
CA ILE A 110 -4.89 -1.88 12.38
C ILE A 110 -4.84 -2.06 13.90
N PRO A 111 -5.55 -1.21 14.66
CA PRO A 111 -5.56 -1.33 16.10
C PRO A 111 -6.31 -2.59 16.54
N LEU A 112 -5.70 -3.29 17.48
CA LEU A 112 -6.33 -4.40 18.19
C LEU A 112 -6.61 -4.01 19.63
N SER A 113 -7.76 -4.47 20.14
CA SER A 113 -8.10 -4.41 21.56
C SER A 113 -7.18 -5.29 22.41
N ASP A 114 -7.12 -5.03 23.72
CA ASP A 114 -6.28 -5.79 24.63
C ASP A 114 -6.60 -7.29 24.68
N THR A 115 -7.86 -7.66 24.43
CA THR A 115 -8.29 -9.06 24.37
C THR A 115 -7.75 -9.71 23.09
N GLN A 116 -7.97 -9.06 21.93
CA GLN A 116 -7.49 -9.53 20.62
C GLN A 116 -5.96 -9.69 20.60
N ARG A 117 -5.22 -8.76 21.21
CA ARG A 117 -3.75 -8.84 21.29
C ARG A 117 -3.24 -10.08 22.02
N ARG A 118 -4.01 -10.64 22.94
CA ARG A 118 -3.63 -11.83 23.73
C ARG A 118 -4.00 -13.14 23.03
N GLU A 119 -4.85 -13.10 22.01
CA GLU A 119 -5.31 -14.27 21.26
C GLU A 119 -4.34 -14.66 20.14
N ILE A 120 -3.09 -14.98 20.51
CA ILE A 120 -2.03 -15.32 19.55
C ILE A 120 -2.34 -16.55 18.67
N SER A 121 -3.20 -17.46 19.14
CA SER A 121 -3.62 -18.64 18.38
C SER A 121 -4.42 -18.27 17.13
N ASN A 122 -5.02 -17.07 17.11
CA ASN A 122 -5.88 -16.61 16.03
C ASN A 122 -5.13 -15.83 14.95
N VAL A 123 -3.79 -15.69 15.03
CA VAL A 123 -3.00 -14.91 14.06
C VAL A 123 -3.24 -15.31 12.60
N PRO A 124 -3.23 -16.60 12.21
CA PRO A 124 -3.52 -16.99 10.83
C PRO A 124 -4.94 -16.65 10.40
N THR A 125 -5.91 -16.82 11.30
CA THR A 125 -7.32 -16.49 11.05
C THR A 125 -7.50 -14.98 10.90
N LEU A 126 -6.85 -14.19 11.75
CA LEU A 126 -6.84 -12.73 11.69
C LEU A 126 -6.28 -12.26 10.34
N ALA A 127 -5.10 -12.74 9.93
CA ALA A 127 -4.49 -12.36 8.66
C ALA A 127 -5.40 -12.72 7.47
N ARG A 128 -5.97 -13.94 7.47
CA ARG A 128 -6.92 -14.36 6.44
C ARG A 128 -8.17 -13.47 6.42
N SER A 129 -8.74 -13.16 7.57
CA SER A 129 -9.93 -12.32 7.65
C SER A 129 -9.66 -10.92 7.14
N LEU A 130 -8.51 -10.32 7.49
CA LEU A 130 -8.08 -9.04 6.94
C LEU A 130 -7.94 -9.08 5.42
N GLN A 131 -7.35 -10.14 4.86
CA GLN A 131 -7.28 -10.32 3.40
C GLN A 131 -8.67 -10.47 2.76
N ILE A 132 -9.58 -11.22 3.39
CA ILE A 132 -10.95 -11.41 2.87
C ILE A 132 -11.71 -10.09 2.85
N ILE A 133 -11.75 -9.35 3.96
CA ILE A 133 -12.55 -8.11 4.04
C ILE A 133 -12.03 -7.00 3.11
N THR A 134 -10.77 -7.09 2.72
CA THR A 134 -10.13 -6.13 1.81
C THR A 134 -10.03 -6.63 0.38
N SER A 135 -10.33 -7.91 0.11
CA SER A 135 -10.25 -8.49 -1.23
C SER A 135 -11.12 -7.79 -2.27
N GLU A 136 -12.30 -7.30 -1.89
CA GLU A 136 -13.17 -6.52 -2.78
C GLU A 136 -12.73 -5.06 -2.95
N SER A 137 -11.90 -4.57 -2.02
CA SER A 137 -11.39 -3.20 -2.03
C SER A 137 -10.09 -3.08 -2.81
N THR A 138 -9.31 -4.16 -2.86
CA THR A 138 -8.01 -4.22 -3.54
C THR A 138 -8.16 -4.67 -4.99
N HIS A 139 -7.35 -4.11 -5.89
CA HIS A 139 -7.34 -4.55 -7.28
C HIS A 139 -6.73 -5.96 -7.38
N ASP A 140 -7.21 -6.80 -8.32
CA ASP A 140 -6.86 -8.22 -8.50
C ASP A 140 -5.34 -8.54 -8.58
N GLN A 141 -4.48 -7.54 -8.66
CA GLN A 141 -3.04 -7.68 -8.82
C GLN A 141 -2.21 -7.23 -7.60
N GLN A 142 -2.83 -6.67 -6.54
CA GLN A 142 -2.11 -6.16 -5.37
C GLN A 142 -2.83 -6.45 -4.04
N PRO A 143 -2.82 -7.73 -3.58
CA PRO A 143 -3.34 -8.06 -2.27
C PRO A 143 -2.55 -7.34 -1.18
N LEU A 144 -3.21 -7.03 -0.06
CA LEU A 144 -2.52 -6.47 1.10
C LEU A 144 -1.51 -7.47 1.67
N ASP A 145 -0.27 -7.01 1.80
CA ASP A 145 0.74 -7.70 2.59
C ASP A 145 0.47 -7.43 4.07
N ILE A 146 0.27 -8.48 4.87
CA ILE A 146 -0.16 -8.35 6.27
C ILE A 146 1.03 -8.61 7.20
N ASP A 147 1.47 -7.58 7.89
CA ASP A 147 2.55 -7.61 8.86
C ASP A 147 2.00 -7.71 10.29
N ILE A 148 2.28 -8.84 10.97
CA ILE A 148 1.91 -9.04 12.37
C ILE A 148 3.17 -9.18 13.22
N GLN A 149 3.43 -8.17 14.05
CA GLN A 149 4.56 -8.17 14.97
C GLN A 149 4.14 -8.76 16.32
N MET A 150 4.76 -9.88 16.71
CA MET A 150 4.61 -10.47 18.04
C MET A 150 5.67 -9.94 19.01
N GLN A 151 5.28 -9.76 20.27
CA GLN A 151 6.16 -9.35 21.36
C GLN A 151 6.06 -10.34 22.51
N PHE A 152 7.16 -10.49 23.26
CA PHE A 152 7.25 -11.40 24.39
C PHE A 152 7.62 -10.62 25.64
N THR A 153 6.91 -10.88 26.74
CA THR A 153 7.26 -10.32 28.05
C THR A 153 8.46 -11.05 28.65
N SER A 154 9.04 -10.47 29.71
CA SER A 154 10.06 -11.13 30.53
C SER A 154 9.58 -12.43 31.20
N THR A 155 8.27 -12.63 31.27
CA THR A 155 7.61 -13.85 31.77
C THR A 155 7.24 -14.84 30.66
N TYR A 156 7.77 -14.66 29.44
CA TYR A 156 7.53 -15.50 28.26
C TYR A 156 6.07 -15.53 27.78
N HIS A 157 5.26 -14.51 28.11
CA HIS A 157 3.94 -14.37 27.51
C HIS A 157 4.05 -13.64 26.16
N ALA A 158 3.55 -14.27 25.11
CA ALA A 158 3.46 -13.68 23.78
C ALA A 158 2.16 -12.89 23.63
N PHE A 159 2.23 -11.77 22.92
CA PHE A 159 1.07 -10.98 22.51
C PHE A 159 1.35 -10.29 21.18
N ILE A 160 0.29 -9.86 20.49
CA ILE A 160 0.38 -9.10 19.25
C ILE A 160 0.68 -7.63 19.61
N GLY A 161 1.84 -7.15 19.19
CA GLY A 161 2.29 -5.78 19.42
C GLY A 161 1.70 -4.81 18.39
N ARG A 162 1.76 -5.18 17.11
CA ARG A 162 1.32 -4.37 15.97
C ARG A 162 0.75 -5.26 14.88
N VAL A 163 -0.32 -4.79 14.25
CA VAL A 163 -0.86 -5.34 13.01
C VAL A 163 -0.88 -4.22 12.00
N ALA A 164 -0.18 -4.41 10.90
CA ALA A 164 -0.15 -3.48 9.80
C ALA A 164 -0.43 -4.21 8.49
N ALA A 165 -0.87 -3.46 7.49
CA ALA A 165 -1.03 -3.96 6.14
C ALA A 165 -0.36 -3.00 5.16
N ARG A 166 0.29 -3.51 4.11
CA ARG A 166 1.00 -2.69 3.12
C ARG A 166 0.47 -2.97 1.73
N GLN A 167 0.41 -1.90 0.93
CA GLN A 167 0.28 -1.94 -0.52
C GLN A 167 1.29 -0.97 -1.12
N GLN A 168 1.80 -1.29 -2.30
CA GLN A 168 2.80 -0.49 -2.99
C GLN A 168 2.45 -0.38 -4.48
N TRP A 169 2.46 0.84 -5.00
CA TRP A 169 2.28 1.13 -6.43
C TRP A 169 3.55 1.74 -6.99
N THR A 170 4.12 1.09 -8.00
CA THR A 170 5.23 1.64 -8.78
C THR A 170 4.64 2.42 -9.96
N ILE A 171 4.99 3.69 -10.09
CA ILE A 171 4.51 4.59 -11.14
C ILE A 171 5.69 5.02 -11.99
N ASP A 172 5.63 4.69 -13.29
CA ASP A 172 6.66 4.96 -14.28
C ASP A 172 6.14 5.86 -15.43
N GLU A 173 5.50 5.30 -16.45
CA GLU A 173 4.97 6.00 -17.62
C GLU A 173 4.07 7.20 -17.25
N PRO A 174 3.17 7.11 -16.25
CA PRO A 174 2.31 8.22 -15.86
C PRO A 174 3.08 9.45 -15.34
N LEU A 175 4.36 9.35 -14.98
CA LEU A 175 5.15 10.52 -14.55
C LEU A 175 5.42 11.52 -15.68
N HIS A 176 5.14 11.14 -16.92
CA HIS A 176 5.36 11.98 -18.09
C HIS A 176 4.13 12.80 -18.49
N GLU A 177 2.93 12.31 -18.18
CA GLU A 177 1.65 12.89 -18.61
C GLU A 177 0.72 13.18 -17.42
N GLU A 178 0.24 14.42 -17.32
CA GLU A 178 -0.56 14.85 -16.16
C GLU A 178 -1.89 14.10 -16.06
N GLU A 179 -2.55 13.84 -17.19
CA GLU A 179 -3.86 13.19 -17.24
C GLU A 179 -3.78 11.73 -16.75
N ASP A 180 -2.77 10.99 -17.19
CA ASP A 180 -2.53 9.61 -16.78
C ASP A 180 -2.20 9.54 -15.29
N LEU A 181 -1.33 10.43 -14.79
CA LEU A 181 -1.02 10.47 -13.36
C LEU A 181 -2.26 10.79 -12.52
N GLN A 182 -3.12 11.69 -12.99
CA GLN A 182 -4.37 12.02 -12.31
C GLN A 182 -5.31 10.82 -12.22
N GLU A 183 -5.32 9.93 -13.21
CA GLU A 183 -6.11 8.70 -13.16
C GLU A 183 -5.55 7.71 -12.14
N VAL A 184 -4.25 7.43 -12.20
CA VAL A 184 -3.56 6.50 -11.28
C VAL A 184 -3.69 6.97 -9.83
N MET A 185 -3.36 8.22 -9.54
CA MET A 185 -3.45 8.78 -8.17
C MET A 185 -4.87 8.75 -7.63
N ARG A 186 -5.86 8.98 -8.49
CA ARG A 186 -7.27 8.90 -8.11
C ARG A 186 -7.66 7.46 -7.76
N GLU A 187 -7.16 6.47 -8.49
CA GLU A 187 -7.43 5.07 -8.18
C GLU A 187 -6.79 4.65 -6.85
N ILE A 188 -5.51 4.99 -6.62
CA ILE A 188 -4.81 4.75 -5.34
C ILE A 188 -5.61 5.36 -4.18
N CYS A 189 -6.07 6.60 -4.32
CA CYS A 189 -6.89 7.26 -3.30
C CYS A 189 -8.26 6.59 -3.10
N ARG A 190 -8.94 6.13 -4.15
CA ARG A 190 -10.22 5.39 -4.03
C ARG A 190 -10.02 4.07 -3.30
N GLU A 191 -8.99 3.31 -3.68
CA GLU A 191 -8.64 2.05 -3.06
C GLU A 191 -8.33 2.25 -1.58
N THR A 192 -7.53 3.26 -1.25
CA THR A 192 -7.22 3.63 0.14
C THR A 192 -8.49 3.95 0.95
N VAL A 193 -9.45 4.69 0.37
CA VAL A 193 -10.74 4.96 1.03
C VAL A 193 -11.53 3.68 1.29
N ARG A 194 -11.64 2.79 0.29
CA ARG A 194 -12.38 1.53 0.41
C ARG A 194 -11.75 0.63 1.48
N THR A 195 -10.44 0.44 1.41
CA THR A 195 -9.69 -0.38 2.36
C THR A 195 -9.78 0.18 3.77
N LEU A 196 -9.60 1.48 3.97
CA LEU A 196 -9.76 2.10 5.30
C LEU A 196 -11.16 1.89 5.88
N ASN A 197 -12.20 2.05 5.08
CA ASN A 197 -13.57 1.86 5.54
C ASN A 197 -13.89 0.39 5.83
N ALA A 198 -13.36 -0.54 5.03
CA ALA A 198 -13.47 -1.98 5.30
C ALA A 198 -12.76 -2.37 6.61
N LEU A 199 -11.55 -1.85 6.84
CA LEU A 199 -10.81 -2.04 8.09
C LEU A 199 -11.51 -1.39 9.29
N ALA A 200 -12.13 -0.22 9.12
CA ALA A 200 -12.87 0.44 10.19
C ALA A 200 -14.14 -0.32 10.59
N GLY A 201 -14.75 -1.05 9.66
CA GLY A 201 -15.88 -1.96 9.91
C GLY A 201 -15.46 -3.36 10.36
N PHE A 202 -14.16 -3.64 10.49
CA PHE A 202 -13.66 -4.97 10.82
C PHE A 202 -13.87 -5.29 12.29
N GLU A 203 -14.63 -6.34 12.55
CA GLU A 203 -14.67 -7.00 13.84
C GLU A 203 -13.84 -8.28 13.76
N THR A 204 -12.92 -8.49 14.71
CA THR A 204 -12.10 -9.70 14.71
C THR A 204 -13.00 -10.94 14.81
N PRO A 205 -12.71 -12.00 14.04
CA PRO A 205 -13.41 -13.26 14.16
C PRO A 205 -13.34 -13.75 15.60
N HIS A 206 -14.46 -14.27 16.11
CA HIS A 206 -14.42 -15.02 17.37
C HIS A 206 -13.51 -16.24 17.18
N PRO A 207 -12.77 -16.66 18.23
CA PRO A 207 -11.98 -17.88 18.16
C PRO A 207 -12.88 -19.03 17.72
N LEU A 208 -12.51 -19.70 16.62
CA LEU A 208 -13.11 -20.98 16.26
C LEU A 208 -12.86 -21.92 17.43
N THR A 209 -13.88 -22.20 18.22
CA THR A 209 -13.82 -23.30 19.17
C THR A 209 -13.71 -24.58 18.33
N LEU A 210 -12.99 -25.59 18.83
CA LEU A 210 -12.83 -26.89 18.17
C LEU A 210 -14.17 -27.62 17.87
N GLU A 211 -15.30 -27.04 18.27
CA GLU A 211 -16.65 -27.54 17.98
C GLU A 211 -17.19 -27.05 16.62
N ASP A 212 -16.64 -25.97 16.05
CA ASP A 212 -17.09 -25.39 14.77
C ASP A 212 -16.47 -26.08 13.53
N GLU A 213 -15.48 -26.97 13.68
CA GLU A 213 -14.91 -27.80 12.60
C GLU A 213 -15.66 -29.14 12.40
N ALA A 214 -16.97 -29.18 12.65
CA ALA A 214 -17.80 -30.34 12.33
C ALA A 214 -18.54 -30.18 10.99
N GLU A 215 -17.88 -29.66 9.96
CA GLU A 215 -18.33 -29.92 8.58
C GLU A 215 -17.66 -31.21 8.09
N PRO A 216 -18.43 -32.26 7.75
CA PRO A 216 -17.83 -33.51 7.31
C PRO A 216 -17.18 -33.30 5.94
N LEU A 217 -15.87 -33.56 5.87
CA LEU A 217 -15.14 -33.79 4.63
C LEU A 217 -15.81 -34.93 3.84
N ILE A 218 -16.73 -34.58 2.94
CA ILE A 218 -17.24 -35.49 1.92
C ILE A 218 -16.35 -35.33 0.69
N ASP A 219 -15.38 -36.23 0.54
CA ASP A 219 -15.10 -36.84 -0.77
C ASP A 219 -14.62 -38.27 -0.56
N VAL A 220 -15.57 -39.16 -0.26
CA VAL A 220 -15.35 -40.60 -0.30
C VAL A 220 -15.15 -40.96 -1.77
N ARG A 221 -13.89 -41.00 -2.21
CA ARG A 221 -13.48 -41.62 -3.48
C ARG A 221 -14.01 -43.06 -3.52
N THR A 222 -15.13 -43.22 -4.20
CA THR A 222 -15.79 -44.50 -4.38
C THR A 222 -15.03 -45.26 -5.46
N TYR A 223 -14.09 -46.11 -5.06
CA TYR A 223 -13.46 -47.07 -5.97
C TYR A 223 -14.51 -48.13 -6.36
N LEU A 224 -15.13 -47.96 -7.53
CA LEU A 224 -15.91 -49.01 -8.17
C LEU A 224 -14.96 -50.14 -8.60
N ARG A 225 -14.98 -51.28 -7.88
CA ARG A 225 -14.42 -52.53 -8.41
C ARG A 225 -15.27 -52.99 -9.61
N PRO A 226 -14.68 -53.38 -10.74
CA PRO A 226 -15.44 -54.02 -11.80
C PRO A 226 -15.94 -55.39 -11.35
N PRO A 227 -17.14 -55.82 -11.77
CA PRO A 227 -17.69 -57.12 -11.40
C PRO A 227 -16.90 -58.23 -12.11
N THR A 228 -16.36 -59.15 -11.33
CA THR A 228 -15.91 -60.46 -11.84
C THR A 228 -17.13 -61.32 -12.12
N ALA A 229 -17.38 -61.60 -13.41
CA ALA A 229 -17.99 -62.82 -13.94
C ALA A 229 -17.68 -62.92 -15.44
#